data_AF-A0ABD6DAJ2-F1
#
_entry.id   AF-A0ABD6DAJ2-F1
#
_cell.length_a   1.000
_cell.length_b   1.000
_cell.length_c   1.000
_cell.angle_alpha   90.00
_cell.angle_beta   90.00
_cell.angle_gamma   90.00
#
_symmetry.space_group_name_H-M   'P 1'
#
loop_
_entity.id
_entity.type
_entity.pdbx_description
1 polymer ?
#
loop_
_entity_poly.entity_id
_entity_poly.type
_entity_poly.pdbx_seq_one_letter_code
_entity_poly.pdbx_strand_id
1 'polypeptide(L)'
;MTPSQTSEQTPRTVAESLGMGFMYHDQRQRAASIEAFAAVDAFQFEHLDEAAAIEAGEAYVDALWEKDALEDTCRNGGELDLSELADADWSPIRDAFSRRATVVGMDSEYADCSTIAWRRHKVGGDYWTPMKQAQVYELQAALQDPDYPNKPREGQSGHGPEAARYALGVELHDTRRFEPMVDVMIPYFERIAHRHQTHNKPAWNSD
;
A
#
# COMPACT_ATOMS: atom_id res chain seq x y z
N MET A 1 18.16 -15.98 -28.90
CA MET A 1 17.26 -15.05 -28.19
C MET A 1 17.59 -15.17 -26.73
N THR A 2 18.22 -14.13 -26.20
CA THR A 2 18.72 -14.04 -24.82
C THR A 2 17.54 -13.90 -23.87
N PRO A 3 17.52 -14.55 -22.69
CA PRO A 3 16.50 -14.29 -21.68
C PRO A 3 16.57 -12.81 -21.28
N SER A 4 15.41 -12.17 -21.24
CA SER A 4 15.25 -10.78 -20.79
C SER A 4 15.84 -10.64 -19.38
N GLN A 5 16.75 -9.69 -19.21
CA GLN A 5 17.25 -9.30 -17.90
C GLN A 5 16.11 -8.59 -17.17
N THR A 6 15.35 -9.30 -16.34
CA THR A 6 14.63 -8.67 -15.24
C THR A 6 15.72 -8.06 -14.36
N SER A 7 15.87 -6.74 -14.37
CA SER A 7 16.73 -6.07 -13.39
C SER A 7 16.24 -6.50 -12.01
N GLU A 8 17.11 -7.05 -11.17
CA GLU A 8 16.75 -7.39 -9.78
C GLU A 8 16.09 -6.16 -9.15
N GLN A 9 14.81 -6.30 -8.78
CA GLN A 9 14.12 -5.26 -8.04
C GLN A 9 14.82 -5.11 -6.68
N THR A 10 15.28 -3.90 -6.40
CA THR A 10 15.89 -3.54 -5.11
C THR A 10 14.87 -2.80 -4.24
N PRO A 11 15.04 -2.79 -2.91
CA PRO A 11 14.18 -1.99 -2.03
C PRO A 11 14.06 -0.52 -2.44
N ARG A 12 15.12 0.09 -2.99
CA ARG A 12 15.09 1.45 -3.53
C ARG A 12 14.24 1.57 -4.78
N THR A 13 14.46 0.72 -5.78
CA THR A 13 13.69 0.79 -7.03
C THR A 13 12.20 0.54 -6.78
N VAL A 14 11.85 -0.29 -5.79
CA VAL A 14 10.46 -0.55 -5.41
C VAL A 14 9.86 0.65 -4.65
N ALA A 15 10.63 1.30 -3.77
CA ALA A 15 10.23 2.57 -3.16
C ALA A 15 9.99 3.68 -4.20
N GLU A 16 10.83 3.74 -5.23
CA GLU A 16 10.63 4.64 -6.37
C GLU A 16 9.35 4.27 -7.14
N SER A 17 9.11 2.99 -7.42
CA SER A 17 7.86 2.53 -8.06
C SER A 17 6.62 2.91 -7.26
N LEU A 18 6.63 2.78 -5.93
CA LEU A 18 5.52 3.23 -5.07
C LEU A 18 5.22 4.72 -5.28
N GLY A 19 6.26 5.56 -5.29
CA GLY A 19 6.11 6.98 -5.56
C GLY A 19 5.62 7.30 -6.95
N MET A 20 6.16 6.61 -7.95
CA MET A 20 5.73 6.77 -9.32
C MET A 20 4.26 6.37 -9.50
N GLY A 21 3.78 5.34 -8.79
CA GLY A 21 2.37 4.94 -8.78
C GLY A 21 1.45 6.10 -8.39
N PHE A 22 1.77 6.80 -7.31
CA PHE A 22 1.02 7.99 -6.88
C PHE A 22 1.18 9.17 -7.85
N MET A 23 2.40 9.44 -8.34
CA MET A 23 2.63 10.52 -9.32
C MET A 23 1.86 10.29 -10.63
N TYR A 24 1.79 9.05 -11.11
CA TYR A 24 1.03 8.70 -12.30
C TYR A 24 -0.48 8.82 -12.07
N HIS A 25 -0.96 8.47 -10.88
CA HIS A 25 -2.33 8.74 -10.48
C HIS A 25 -2.66 10.24 -10.57
N ASP A 26 -1.82 11.10 -9.96
CA ASP A 26 -2.02 12.55 -9.98
C ASP A 26 -1.99 13.15 -11.39
N GLN A 27 -1.23 12.52 -12.29
CA GLN A 27 -1.16 12.86 -13.72
C GLN A 27 -2.26 12.21 -14.57
N ARG A 28 -3.21 11.48 -13.95
CA ARG A 28 -4.29 10.72 -14.59
C ARG A 28 -3.81 9.66 -15.58
N GLN A 29 -2.60 9.12 -15.37
CA GLN A 29 -2.00 8.07 -16.20
C GLN A 29 -2.31 6.68 -15.61
N ARG A 30 -3.55 6.20 -15.78
CA ARG A 30 -4.03 4.95 -15.15
C ARG A 30 -3.13 3.75 -15.41
N ALA A 31 -2.79 3.48 -16.67
CA ALA A 31 -1.99 2.31 -17.03
C ALA A 31 -0.59 2.32 -16.39
N ALA A 32 0.08 3.48 -16.38
CA ALA A 32 1.39 3.62 -15.75
C ALA A 32 1.32 3.51 -14.22
N SER A 33 0.23 4.01 -13.61
CA SER A 33 -0.03 3.83 -12.18
C SER A 33 -0.20 2.34 -11.84
N ILE A 34 -0.95 1.58 -12.64
CA ILE A 34 -1.13 0.12 -12.46
C ILE A 34 0.21 -0.60 -12.56
N GLU A 35 1.00 -0.33 -13.61
CA GLU A 35 2.31 -0.96 -13.78
C GLU A 35 3.24 -0.70 -12.59
N ALA A 36 3.25 0.53 -12.07
CA ALA A 36 4.07 0.90 -10.93
C ALA A 36 3.62 0.19 -9.64
N PHE A 37 2.31 0.14 -9.34
CA PHE A 37 1.79 -0.57 -8.17
C PHE A 37 1.91 -2.10 -8.31
N ALA A 38 1.73 -2.66 -9.51
CA ALA A 38 1.95 -4.08 -9.77
C ALA A 38 3.41 -4.49 -9.54
N ALA A 39 4.36 -3.64 -9.93
CA ALA A 39 5.78 -3.86 -9.65
C ALA A 39 6.09 -3.86 -8.13
N VAL A 40 5.37 -3.03 -7.36
CA VAL A 40 5.44 -3.00 -5.91
C VAL A 40 4.85 -4.27 -5.31
N ASP A 41 3.67 -4.70 -5.77
CA ASP A 41 2.99 -5.88 -5.26
C ASP A 41 3.74 -7.18 -5.58
N ALA A 42 4.31 -7.28 -6.78
CA ALA A 42 5.16 -8.42 -7.17
C ALA A 42 6.39 -8.56 -6.26
N PHE A 43 6.94 -7.43 -5.79
CA PHE A 43 8.03 -7.44 -4.82
C PHE A 43 7.56 -7.70 -3.40
N GLN A 44 6.43 -7.11 -2.97
CA GLN A 44 5.95 -7.24 -1.59
C GLN A 44 5.45 -8.66 -1.29
N PHE A 45 4.73 -9.26 -2.23
CA PHE A 45 4.03 -10.52 -2.06
C PHE A 45 4.69 -11.62 -2.91
N GLU A 46 5.87 -12.08 -2.49
CA GLU A 46 6.66 -13.11 -3.19
C GLU A 46 5.87 -14.41 -3.47
N HIS A 47 4.80 -14.67 -2.71
CA HIS A 47 3.92 -15.83 -2.89
C HIS A 47 2.94 -15.70 -4.06
N LEU A 48 2.79 -14.53 -4.66
CA LEU A 48 1.89 -14.30 -5.78
C LEU A 48 2.58 -14.56 -7.12
N ASP A 49 1.80 -14.94 -8.13
CA ASP A 49 2.24 -14.89 -9.51
C ASP A 49 2.06 -13.46 -10.09
N GLU A 50 2.64 -13.25 -11.28
CA GLU A 50 2.60 -11.95 -11.97
C GLU A 50 1.16 -11.47 -12.22
N ALA A 51 0.24 -12.38 -12.55
CA ALA A 51 -1.15 -12.03 -12.85
C ALA A 51 -1.87 -11.51 -11.59
N ALA A 52 -1.68 -12.19 -10.45
CA ALA A 52 -2.23 -11.77 -9.17
C ALA A 52 -1.61 -10.45 -8.68
N ALA A 53 -0.31 -10.23 -8.89
CA ALA A 53 0.33 -8.95 -8.57
C ALA A 53 -0.25 -7.79 -9.41
N ILE A 54 -0.50 -8.02 -10.71
CA ILE A 54 -1.16 -7.02 -11.58
C ILE A 54 -2.60 -6.76 -11.11
N GLU A 55 -3.36 -7.80 -10.78
CA GLU A 55 -4.74 -7.66 -10.30
C GLU A 55 -4.81 -6.88 -8.98
N ALA A 56 -3.88 -7.15 -8.05
CA ALA A 56 -3.77 -6.42 -6.79
C ALA A 56 -3.44 -4.94 -6.99
N GLY A 57 -2.49 -4.65 -7.91
CA GLY A 57 -2.10 -3.29 -8.27
C GLY A 57 -3.25 -2.54 -8.93
N GLU A 58 -3.97 -3.19 -9.85
CA GLU A 58 -5.17 -2.62 -10.47
C GLU A 58 -6.27 -2.34 -9.43
N ALA A 59 -6.50 -3.23 -8.47
CA ALA A 59 -7.46 -3.00 -7.39
C ALA A 59 -7.10 -1.78 -6.52
N TYR A 60 -5.82 -1.53 -6.24
CA TYR A 60 -5.40 -0.32 -5.55
C TYR A 60 -5.63 0.94 -6.39
N VAL A 61 -5.34 0.87 -7.68
CA VAL A 61 -5.58 1.98 -8.62
C VAL A 61 -7.06 2.27 -8.80
N ASP A 62 -7.92 1.25 -8.83
CA ASP A 62 -9.36 1.43 -8.85
C ASP A 62 -9.84 2.18 -7.62
N ALA A 63 -9.35 1.85 -6.43
CA ALA A 63 -9.68 2.60 -5.21
C ALA A 63 -9.31 4.09 -5.37
N LEU A 64 -8.11 4.39 -5.90
CA LEU A 64 -7.67 5.76 -6.17
C LEU A 64 -8.61 6.50 -7.14
N TRP A 65 -9.00 5.84 -8.24
CA TRP A 65 -9.90 6.40 -9.25
C TRP A 65 -11.33 6.62 -8.73
N GLU A 66 -11.86 5.67 -7.96
CA GLU A 66 -13.17 5.80 -7.31
C GLU A 66 -13.17 6.96 -6.29
N LYS A 67 -12.06 7.13 -5.56
CA LYS A 67 -11.88 8.27 -4.65
C LYS A 67 -11.88 9.60 -5.41
N ASP A 68 -11.17 9.69 -6.53
CA ASP A 68 -11.19 10.90 -7.37
C ASP A 68 -12.59 11.16 -7.97
N ALA A 69 -13.29 10.11 -8.42
CA ALA A 69 -14.65 10.23 -8.95
C ALA A 69 -15.63 10.74 -7.87
N LEU A 70 -15.53 10.20 -6.65
CA LEU A 70 -16.30 10.66 -5.50
C LEU A 70 -16.04 12.14 -5.18
N GLU A 71 -14.76 12.53 -5.11
CA GLU A 71 -14.36 13.93 -4.90
C GLU A 71 -14.90 14.86 -6.00
N ASP A 72 -14.95 14.41 -7.26
CA ASP A 72 -15.51 15.18 -8.36
C ASP A 72 -17.04 15.33 -8.25
N THR A 73 -17.76 14.32 -7.73
CA THR A 73 -19.22 14.44 -7.49
C THR A 73 -19.57 15.42 -6.37
N CYS A 74 -18.71 15.55 -5.35
CA CYS A 74 -18.90 16.47 -4.23
C CYS A 74 -18.32 17.87 -4.51
N ARG A 75 -17.96 18.19 -5.76
CA ARG A 75 -17.36 19.47 -6.12
C ARG A 75 -18.44 20.48 -6.52
N ASN A 76 -18.62 21.51 -5.69
CA ASN A 76 -19.57 22.58 -5.89
C ASN A 76 -18.84 23.89 -6.20
N GLY A 77 -19.04 24.46 -7.40
CA GLY A 77 -18.41 25.72 -7.79
C GLY A 77 -16.87 25.66 -7.93
N GLY A 78 -16.32 24.46 -8.16
CA GLY A 78 -14.88 24.23 -8.27
C GLY A 78 -14.19 23.88 -6.94
N GLU A 79 -14.84 24.13 -5.81
CA GLU A 79 -14.37 23.77 -4.48
C GLU A 79 -14.97 22.44 -4.03
N LEU A 80 -14.22 21.68 -3.23
CA LEU A 80 -14.67 20.41 -2.69
C LEU A 80 -15.57 20.68 -1.47
N ASP A 81 -16.82 20.22 -1.51
CA ASP A 81 -17.72 20.28 -0.36
C ASP A 81 -17.38 19.15 0.61
N LEU A 82 -16.67 19.48 1.69
CA LEU A 82 -16.24 18.51 2.69
C LEU A 82 -17.40 17.93 3.50
N SER A 83 -18.52 18.66 3.63
CA SER A 83 -19.70 18.15 4.33
C SER A 83 -20.39 17.11 3.46
N GLU A 84 -20.57 17.39 2.18
CA GLU A 84 -21.14 16.43 1.23
C GLU A 84 -20.25 15.19 1.10
N LEU A 85 -18.93 15.38 0.96
CA LEU A 85 -17.97 14.26 0.91
C LEU A 85 -17.96 13.42 2.19
N ALA A 86 -18.19 14.05 3.35
CA ALA A 86 -18.29 13.33 4.62
C ALA A 86 -19.50 12.39 4.63
N ASP A 87 -20.63 12.76 4.03
CA ASP A 87 -21.85 11.96 4.00
C ASP A 87 -21.99 11.07 2.75
N ALA A 88 -21.06 11.20 1.80
CA ALA A 88 -21.06 10.45 0.54
C ALA A 88 -20.84 8.94 0.75
N ASP A 89 -21.17 8.16 -0.29
CA ASP A 89 -20.95 6.71 -0.27
C ASP A 89 -19.51 6.35 -0.63
N TRP A 90 -18.77 5.81 0.33
CA TRP A 90 -17.40 5.34 0.17
C TRP A 90 -17.31 3.84 -0.19
N SER A 91 -18.45 3.16 -0.41
CA SER A 91 -18.48 1.73 -0.71
C SER A 91 -17.68 1.31 -1.96
N PRO A 92 -17.61 2.10 -3.06
CA PRO A 92 -16.80 1.72 -4.22
C PRO A 92 -15.30 1.63 -3.89
N ILE A 93 -14.79 2.57 -3.08
CA ILE A 93 -13.40 2.56 -2.58
C ILE A 93 -13.18 1.32 -1.70
N ARG A 94 -14.11 1.01 -0.79
CA ARG A 94 -14.01 -0.17 0.09
C ARG A 94 -14.01 -1.47 -0.70
N ASP A 95 -14.85 -1.57 -1.74
CA ASP A 95 -14.97 -2.79 -2.55
C ASP A 95 -13.68 -3.03 -3.36
N ALA A 96 -13.06 -1.97 -3.89
CA ALA A 96 -11.75 -2.05 -4.52
C ALA A 96 -10.66 -2.53 -3.55
N PHE A 97 -10.61 -2.00 -2.32
CA PHE A 97 -9.70 -2.50 -1.29
C PHE A 97 -10.01 -3.94 -0.87
N SER A 98 -11.29 -4.33 -0.82
CA SER A 98 -11.71 -5.69 -0.48
C SER A 98 -11.23 -6.69 -1.53
N ARG A 99 -11.30 -6.30 -2.82
CA ARG A 99 -10.74 -7.08 -3.92
C ARG A 99 -9.23 -7.24 -3.76
N ARG A 100 -8.50 -6.15 -3.52
CA ARG A 100 -7.05 -6.20 -3.25
C ARG A 100 -6.70 -7.14 -2.10
N ALA A 101 -7.38 -6.99 -0.96
CA ALA A 101 -7.14 -7.81 0.22
C ALA A 101 -7.33 -9.31 -0.09
N THR A 102 -8.37 -9.64 -0.85
CA THR A 102 -8.65 -11.02 -1.29
C THR A 102 -7.53 -11.57 -2.16
N VAL A 103 -7.07 -10.81 -3.16
CA VAL A 103 -6.04 -11.25 -4.12
C VAL A 103 -4.73 -11.56 -3.41
N VAL A 104 -4.31 -10.70 -2.47
CA VAL A 104 -2.99 -10.84 -1.83
C VAL A 104 -3.01 -11.66 -0.52
N GLY A 105 -4.20 -12.02 -0.04
CA GLY A 105 -4.39 -12.78 1.20
C GLY A 105 -4.27 -11.95 2.48
N MET A 106 -4.68 -10.67 2.46
CA MET A 106 -4.79 -9.84 3.66
C MET A 106 -6.06 -10.17 4.46
N ASP A 107 -6.06 -9.79 5.74
CA ASP A 107 -7.29 -9.72 6.52
C ASP A 107 -8.29 -8.75 5.86
N SER A 108 -9.58 -9.12 5.83
CA SER A 108 -10.66 -8.31 5.27
C SER A 108 -10.80 -6.93 5.93
N GLU A 109 -10.39 -6.80 7.20
CA GLU A 109 -10.39 -5.52 7.92
C GLU A 109 -9.45 -4.47 7.29
N TYR A 110 -8.52 -4.88 6.42
CA TYR A 110 -7.73 -3.98 5.58
C TYR A 110 -8.62 -3.00 4.80
N ALA A 111 -9.70 -3.49 4.21
CA ALA A 111 -10.56 -2.67 3.36
C ALA A 111 -11.29 -1.59 4.17
N ASP A 112 -11.78 -1.95 5.35
CA ASP A 112 -12.44 -1.00 6.25
C ASP A 112 -11.44 0.03 6.78
N CYS A 113 -10.27 -0.40 7.24
CA CYS A 113 -9.23 0.49 7.76
C CYS A 113 -8.73 1.47 6.68
N SER A 114 -8.43 0.99 5.47
CA SER A 114 -7.98 1.85 4.36
C SER A 114 -9.04 2.87 3.96
N THR A 115 -10.31 2.45 3.87
CA THR A 115 -11.43 3.35 3.53
C THR A 115 -11.63 4.42 4.60
N ILE A 116 -11.61 4.05 5.88
CA ILE A 116 -11.72 5.02 6.99
C ILE A 116 -10.53 5.98 6.98
N ALA A 117 -9.32 5.49 6.74
CA ALA A 117 -8.13 6.33 6.65
C ALA A 117 -8.26 7.36 5.52
N TRP A 118 -8.63 6.95 4.32
CA TRP A 118 -8.77 7.85 3.19
C TRP A 118 -9.89 8.88 3.40
N ARG A 119 -11.04 8.45 3.94
CA ARG A 119 -12.12 9.38 4.30
C ARG A 119 -11.63 10.43 5.28
N ARG A 120 -11.02 10.02 6.40
CA ARG A 120 -10.53 10.95 7.44
C ARG A 120 -9.38 11.82 6.97
N HIS A 121 -8.58 11.36 6.01
CA HIS A 121 -7.55 12.19 5.39
C HIS A 121 -8.18 13.37 4.63
N LYS A 122 -9.31 13.15 3.96
CA LYS A 122 -10.01 14.16 3.17
C LYS A 122 -10.93 15.06 3.98
N VAL A 123 -11.75 14.47 4.85
CA VAL A 123 -12.78 15.21 5.61
C VAL A 123 -12.33 15.64 7.01
N GLY A 124 -11.10 15.28 7.38
CA GLY A 124 -10.51 15.52 8.70
C GLY A 124 -10.77 14.38 9.70
N GLY A 125 -9.92 14.33 10.73
CA GLY A 125 -9.92 13.31 11.78
C GLY A 125 -8.62 12.53 11.85
N ASP A 126 -8.57 11.55 12.74
CA ASP A 126 -7.40 10.66 12.86
C ASP A 126 -7.43 9.59 11.76
N TYR A 127 -6.75 9.88 10.64
CA TYR A 127 -6.47 8.90 9.58
C TYR A 127 -5.21 8.09 9.83
N TRP A 128 -4.30 8.56 10.69
CA TRP A 128 -3.03 7.88 10.95
C TRP A 128 -3.24 6.52 11.60
N THR A 129 -4.12 6.43 12.60
CA THR A 129 -4.42 5.17 13.28
C THR A 129 -4.96 4.10 12.32
N PRO A 130 -6.05 4.34 11.57
CA PRO A 130 -6.56 3.35 10.61
C PRO A 130 -5.59 3.08 9.46
N MET A 131 -4.83 4.08 8.98
CA MET A 131 -3.80 3.86 7.95
C MET A 131 -2.72 2.87 8.43
N LYS A 132 -2.21 3.07 9.65
CA LYS A 132 -1.20 2.17 10.22
C LYS A 132 -1.76 0.77 10.50
N GLN A 133 -3.03 0.66 10.89
CA GLN A 133 -3.68 -0.64 11.07
C GLN A 133 -3.87 -1.38 9.75
N ALA A 134 -4.31 -0.69 8.69
CA ALA A 134 -4.35 -1.27 7.34
C ALA A 134 -2.97 -1.76 6.91
N GLN A 135 -1.92 -0.98 7.17
CA GLN A 135 -0.56 -1.40 6.83
C GLN A 135 -0.07 -2.60 7.62
N VAL A 136 -0.56 -2.83 8.85
CA VAL A 136 -0.26 -4.06 9.60
C VAL A 136 -0.81 -5.27 8.84
N TYR A 137 -2.05 -5.24 8.35
CA TYR A 137 -2.63 -6.34 7.57
C TYR A 137 -1.86 -6.59 6.26
N GLU A 138 -1.45 -5.52 5.58
CA GLU A 138 -0.61 -5.62 4.39
C GLU A 138 0.76 -6.27 4.71
N LEU A 139 1.39 -5.86 5.81
CA LEU A 139 2.67 -6.42 6.25
C LEU A 139 2.54 -7.87 6.71
N GLN A 140 1.47 -8.25 7.39
CA GLN A 140 1.22 -9.65 7.77
C GLN A 140 1.15 -10.53 6.52
N ALA A 141 0.45 -10.09 5.47
CA ALA A 141 0.39 -10.80 4.18
C ALA A 141 1.75 -10.83 3.46
N ALA A 142 2.44 -9.69 3.36
CA ALA A 142 3.75 -9.60 2.69
C ALA A 142 4.85 -10.43 3.38
N LEU A 143 4.82 -10.49 4.72
CA LEU A 143 5.79 -11.21 5.54
C LEU A 143 5.40 -12.67 5.78
N GLN A 144 4.19 -13.09 5.37
CA GLN A 144 3.57 -14.37 5.71
C GLN A 144 3.69 -14.65 7.23
N ASP A 145 3.31 -13.65 8.03
CA ASP A 145 3.46 -13.62 9.49
C ASP A 145 2.19 -13.00 10.12
N PRO A 146 1.16 -13.81 10.46
CA PRO A 146 -0.09 -13.29 11.02
C PRO A 146 0.09 -12.67 12.42
N ASP A 147 1.21 -12.94 13.10
CA ASP A 147 1.51 -12.40 14.43
C ASP A 147 2.29 -11.07 14.36
N TYR A 148 2.62 -10.58 13.15
CA TYR A 148 3.20 -9.25 12.99
C TYR A 148 2.22 -8.16 13.49
N PRO A 149 2.68 -7.11 14.22
CA PRO A 149 4.06 -6.81 14.55
C PRO A 149 4.57 -7.53 15.80
N ASN A 150 5.64 -8.29 15.61
CA ASN A 150 6.39 -8.94 16.68
C ASN A 150 7.21 -7.91 17.47
N LYS A 151 6.69 -7.42 18.61
CA LYS A 151 7.41 -6.47 19.49
C LYS A 151 7.96 -7.16 20.75
N PRO A 152 9.29 -7.34 20.86
CA PRO A 152 9.87 -8.19 21.90
C PRO A 152 10.00 -7.59 23.31
N ARG A 153 9.62 -6.32 23.58
CA ARG A 153 9.74 -5.70 24.92
C ARG A 153 8.64 -4.68 25.23
N GLU A 154 8.26 -4.66 26.52
CA GLU A 154 7.25 -3.84 27.23
C GLU A 154 6.55 -2.76 26.39
N GLY A 155 5.29 -3.06 26.05
CA GLY A 155 4.42 -2.29 25.18
C GLY A 155 3.94 -3.18 24.03
N GLN A 156 2.95 -4.03 24.31
CA GLN A 156 2.38 -4.99 23.34
C GLN A 156 1.42 -4.35 22.33
N SER A 157 1.10 -3.06 22.52
CA SER A 157 0.28 -2.28 21.60
C SER A 157 1.15 -1.50 20.62
N GLY A 158 0.75 -1.46 19.34
CA GLY A 158 1.31 -0.57 18.32
C GLY A 158 1.50 -1.26 16.98
N HIS A 159 1.57 -0.48 15.91
CA HIS A 159 1.58 -0.96 14.52
C HIS A 159 2.97 -1.33 13.98
N GLY A 160 4.02 -1.21 14.80
CA GLY A 160 5.40 -1.39 14.36
C GLY A 160 5.97 -0.19 13.59
N PRO A 161 7.29 -0.17 13.36
CA PRO A 161 7.96 0.93 12.67
C PRO A 161 7.68 0.94 11.16
N GLU A 162 7.41 -0.21 10.53
CA GLU A 162 7.12 -0.29 9.10
C GLU A 162 5.79 0.41 8.76
N ALA A 163 4.72 0.17 9.51
CA ALA A 163 3.45 0.88 9.33
C ALA A 163 3.60 2.40 9.52
N ALA A 164 4.43 2.83 10.47
CA ALA A 164 4.71 4.25 10.68
C ALA A 164 5.51 4.88 9.52
N ARG A 165 6.44 4.14 8.92
CA ARG A 165 7.17 4.59 7.73
C ARG A 165 6.25 4.74 6.53
N TYR A 166 5.34 3.79 6.32
CA TYR A 166 4.36 3.88 5.24
C TYR A 166 3.48 5.13 5.38
N ALA A 167 2.92 5.36 6.57
CA ALA A 167 2.13 6.57 6.84
C ALA A 167 2.93 7.85 6.56
N LEU A 168 4.19 7.92 7.02
CA LEU A 168 5.07 9.05 6.72
C LEU A 168 5.43 9.16 5.22
N GLY A 169 5.54 8.04 4.51
CA GLY A 169 5.75 8.02 3.07
C GLY A 169 4.59 8.70 2.33
N VAL A 170 3.35 8.36 2.69
CA VAL A 170 2.14 9.02 2.15
C VAL A 170 2.15 10.52 2.42
N GLU A 171 2.49 10.97 3.64
CA GLU A 171 2.61 12.41 3.94
C GLU A 171 3.64 13.13 3.07
N LEU A 172 4.79 12.47 2.85
CA LEU A 172 5.85 13.03 2.04
C LEU A 172 5.46 13.09 0.57
N HIS A 173 4.69 12.12 0.08
CA HIS A 173 4.04 12.21 -1.23
C HIS A 173 3.10 13.42 -1.33
N ASP A 174 2.17 13.57 -0.39
CA ASP A 174 1.14 14.62 -0.42
C ASP A 174 1.74 16.02 -0.29
N THR A 175 2.87 16.14 0.40
CA THR A 175 3.67 17.38 0.48
C THR A 175 4.69 17.54 -0.65
N ARG A 176 4.62 16.70 -1.69
CA ARG A 176 5.45 16.71 -2.92
C ARG A 176 6.95 16.56 -2.67
N ARG A 177 7.32 15.74 -1.69
CA ARG A 177 8.69 15.44 -1.29
C ARG A 177 9.08 14.03 -1.73
N PHE A 178 9.29 13.86 -3.03
CA PHE A 178 9.57 12.56 -3.66
C PHE A 178 10.79 11.84 -3.06
N GLU A 179 11.99 12.45 -3.09
CA GLU A 179 13.21 11.78 -2.58
C GLU A 179 13.10 11.43 -1.09
N PRO A 180 12.64 12.32 -0.19
CA PRO A 180 12.39 11.93 1.21
C PRO A 180 11.38 10.80 1.38
N MET A 181 10.36 10.73 0.53
CA MET A 181 9.39 9.63 0.55
C MET A 181 10.08 8.31 0.18
N VAL A 182 10.88 8.30 -0.89
CA VAL A 182 11.67 7.12 -1.28
C VAL A 182 12.58 6.69 -0.13
N ASP A 183 13.33 7.63 0.47
CA ASP A 183 14.25 7.33 1.56
C ASP A 183 13.56 6.74 2.80
N VAL A 184 12.34 7.18 3.15
CA VAL A 184 11.60 6.61 4.29
C VAL A 184 11.04 5.22 3.99
N MET A 185 10.77 4.92 2.72
CA MET A 185 10.22 3.65 2.27
C MET A 185 11.28 2.58 2.01
N ILE A 186 12.54 2.93 1.77
CA ILE A 186 13.61 1.94 1.60
C ILE A 186 13.66 0.92 2.76
N PRO A 187 13.72 1.33 4.04
CA PRO A 187 13.75 0.36 5.15
C PRO A 187 12.47 -0.48 5.28
N TYR A 188 11.33 0.02 4.79
CA TYR A 188 10.08 -0.75 4.73
C TYR A 188 10.25 -1.94 3.77
N PHE A 189 10.75 -1.70 2.56
CA PHE A 189 10.98 -2.76 1.58
C PHE A 189 12.19 -3.65 1.91
N GLU A 190 13.23 -3.12 2.57
CA GLU A 190 14.35 -3.93 3.07
C GLU A 190 13.88 -4.98 4.09
N ARG A 191 12.93 -4.62 4.96
CA ARG A 191 12.36 -5.56 5.95
C ARG A 191 11.65 -6.72 5.25
N ILE A 192 10.87 -6.43 4.20
CA ILE A 192 10.16 -7.42 3.40
C ILE A 192 11.16 -8.32 2.66
N ALA A 193 12.12 -7.72 1.94
CA ALA A 193 13.15 -8.45 1.21
C ALA A 193 13.98 -9.39 2.11
N HIS A 194 14.32 -8.93 3.32
CA HIS A 194 15.01 -9.76 4.30
C HIS A 194 14.18 -10.99 4.71
N ARG A 195 12.86 -10.82 4.86
CA ARG A 195 11.96 -11.94 5.20
C ARG A 195 11.90 -12.97 4.08
N HIS A 196 11.76 -12.55 2.83
CA HIS A 196 11.79 -13.41 1.64
C HIS A 196 13.09 -14.23 1.56
N GLN A 197 14.24 -13.57 1.74
CA GLN A 197 15.54 -14.25 1.78
C GLN A 197 15.65 -15.28 2.92
N THR A 198 15.05 -15.02 4.08
CA THR A 198 15.07 -15.96 5.21
C THR A 198 14.17 -17.17 5.00
N HIS A 199 13.01 -17.00 4.35
CA HIS A 199 12.11 -18.09 3.99
C HIS A 199 12.73 -19.03 2.94
N ASN A 200 13.47 -18.47 1.99
CA ASN A 200 14.10 -19.23 0.91
C ASN A 200 15.39 -19.96 1.32
N LYS A 201 15.85 -19.84 2.57
CA LYS A 201 16.97 -20.64 3.07
C LYS A 201 16.46 -22.04 3.44
N PRO A 202 17.06 -23.13 2.91
CA PRO A 202 16.70 -24.47 3.32
C PRO A 202 16.87 -24.59 4.84
N ALA A 203 15.85 -25.14 5.51
CA ALA A 203 15.95 -25.50 6.91
C ALA A 203 17.19 -26.38 7.06
N TRP A 204 18.13 -25.97 7.91
CA TRP A 204 19.28 -26.79 8.22
C TRP A 204 18.76 -28.09 8.80
N ASN A 205 18.86 -29.19 8.03
CA ASN A 205 18.71 -30.53 8.55
C ASN A 205 19.74 -30.67 9.68
N SER A 206 19.23 -30.69 10.90
CA SER A 206 20.03 -31.04 12.07
C SER A 206 20.01 -32.56 12.12
N ASP A 207 21.12 -33.18 11.69
CA ASP A 207 21.46 -34.55 12.04
C ASP A 207 21.66 -34.69 13.56
#